data_AF-A0A5C6DQ89-F1
#
_entry.id   AF-A0A5C6DQ89-F1
#
_cell.length_a   1.000
_cell.length_b   1.000
_cell.length_c   1.000
_cell.angle_alpha   90.00
_cell.angle_beta   90.00
_cell.angle_gamma   90.00
#
_symmetry.space_group_name_H-M   'P 1'
#
loop_
_entity.id
_entity.type
_entity.pdbx_description
1 polymer ?
#
loop_
_entity_poly.entity_id
_entity_poly.type
_entity_poly.pdbx_seq_one_letter_code
_entity_poly.pdbx_strand_id
1 'polypeptide(L)'
;MAELLIAATLVMTGMAMVTPLAMRSGRMWMQTREHHLALDELANQLERLTHLPAAELPGEIENLTASDWVLQRLPAVKLDAEILDQNAIRISIDWKRTGDPAPLQLVGWPKNADAEPSE
;
A
#
# COMPACT_ATOMS: atom_id res chain seq x y z
N MET A 1 -46.05 13.03 -27.50
CA MET A 1 -45.39 11.70 -27.61
C MET A 1 -43.96 11.79 -28.12
N ALA A 2 -43.69 12.49 -29.24
CA ALA A 2 -42.33 12.62 -29.78
C ALA A 2 -41.33 13.26 -28.80
N GLU A 3 -41.73 14.31 -28.08
CA GLU A 3 -40.89 14.96 -27.05
C GLU A 3 -40.45 14.00 -25.93
N LEU A 4 -41.35 13.08 -25.53
CA LEU A 4 -41.05 12.08 -24.51
C LEU A 4 -40.02 11.06 -25.02
N LEU A 5 -40.15 10.63 -26.28
CA LEU A 5 -39.19 9.73 -26.92
C LEU A 5 -37.82 10.41 -27.06
N ILE A 6 -37.79 11.67 -27.48
CA ILE A 6 -36.54 12.44 -27.61
C ILE A 6 -35.89 12.59 -26.23
N ALA A 7 -36.64 13.02 -25.21
CA ALA A 7 -36.13 13.14 -23.85
C ALA A 7 -35.59 11.80 -23.32
N ALA A 8 -36.32 10.69 -23.54
CA ALA A 8 -35.87 9.36 -23.13
C ALA A 8 -34.58 8.93 -23.83
N THR A 9 -34.44 9.15 -25.14
CA THR A 9 -33.21 8.83 -25.87
C THR A 9 -32.02 9.67 -25.42
N LEU A 10 -32.22 10.96 -25.13
CA LEU A 10 -31.19 11.84 -24.58
C LEU A 10 -30.72 11.36 -23.20
N VAL A 11 -31.66 11.02 -22.31
CA VAL A 11 -31.34 10.50 -20.97
C VAL A 11 -30.59 9.17 -21.06
N MET A 12 -31.05 8.23 -21.89
CA MET A 12 -30.38 6.94 -22.07
C MET A 12 -28.97 7.11 -22.63
N THR A 13 -28.80 8.01 -23.62
CA THR A 13 -27.48 8.32 -24.19
C THR A 13 -26.56 8.96 -23.15
N GLY A 14 -27.08 9.89 -22.35
CA GLY A 14 -26.35 10.49 -21.25
C GLY A 14 -25.90 9.48 -20.20
N MET A 15 -26.80 8.58 -19.77
CA MET A 15 -26.45 7.51 -18.82
C MET A 15 -25.39 6.57 -19.38
N ALA A 16 -25.50 6.19 -20.66
CA ALA A 16 -24.52 5.32 -21.32
C ALA A 16 -23.10 5.91 -21.30
N MET A 17 -22.96 7.24 -21.30
CA MET A 17 -21.66 7.93 -21.18
C MET A 17 -21.21 8.12 -19.73
N VAL A 18 -22.12 8.51 -18.83
CA VAL A 18 -21.77 8.88 -17.44
C VAL A 18 -21.45 7.65 -16.58
N THR A 19 -22.19 6.56 -16.72
CA THR A 19 -22.00 5.35 -15.92
C THR A 19 -20.59 4.75 -16.01
N PRO A 20 -20.01 4.50 -17.20
CA PRO A 20 -18.65 3.95 -17.28
C PRO A 20 -17.60 4.91 -16.69
N LEU A 21 -17.83 6.23 -16.82
CA LEU A 21 -16.94 7.24 -16.26
C LEU A 21 -16.98 7.22 -14.73
N ALA A 22 -18.17 7.17 -14.14
CA ALA A 22 -18.36 7.05 -12.69
C ALA A 22 -17.72 5.76 -12.14
N MET A 23 -17.89 4.63 -12.83
CA MET A 23 -17.24 3.37 -12.46
C MET A 23 -15.72 3.45 -12.54
N ARG A 24 -15.16 4.07 -13.59
CA ARG A 24 -13.72 4.25 -13.74
C ARG A 24 -13.14 5.13 -12.64
N SER A 25 -13.81 6.25 -12.34
CA SER A 25 -13.43 7.12 -11.23
C SER A 25 -13.46 6.38 -9.90
N GLY A 26 -14.54 5.64 -9.61
CA GLY A 26 -14.63 4.83 -8.39
C GLY A 26 -13.48 3.83 -8.26
N ARG A 27 -13.09 3.16 -9.34
CA ARG A 27 -11.93 2.25 -9.34
C ARG A 27 -10.62 2.98 -9.08
N MET A 28 -10.38 4.15 -9.68
CA MET A 28 -9.18 4.95 -9.44
C MET A 28 -9.08 5.38 -7.98
N TRP A 29 -10.16 5.88 -7.40
CA TRP A 29 -10.21 6.25 -5.99
C TRP A 29 -9.92 5.07 -5.06
N MET A 30 -10.44 3.89 -5.39
CA MET A 30 -10.15 2.67 -4.63
C MET A 30 -8.66 2.31 -4.69
N GLN A 31 -8.05 2.34 -5.88
CA GLN A 31 -6.62 2.06 -6.07
C GLN A 31 -5.74 3.06 -5.31
N THR A 32 -6.06 4.36 -5.35
CA THR A 32 -5.35 5.39 -4.59
C THR A 32 -5.45 5.12 -3.09
N ARG A 33 -6.63 4.74 -2.58
CA ARG A 33 -6.82 4.42 -1.17
C ARG A 33 -6.02 3.20 -0.74
N GLU A 34 -6.00 2.14 -1.54
CA GLU A 34 -5.19 0.94 -1.29
C GLU A 34 -3.70 1.27 -1.28
N HIS A 35 -3.25 2.11 -2.20
CA HIS A 35 -1.87 2.57 -2.26
C HIS A 35 -1.47 3.37 -1.01
N HIS A 36 -2.31 4.31 -0.56
CA HIS A 36 -2.06 5.05 0.68
C HIS A 36 -2.03 4.13 1.89
N LEU A 37 -2.98 3.19 1.99
CA LEU A 37 -3.00 2.22 3.08
C LEU A 37 -1.72 1.37 3.14
N ALA A 38 -1.24 0.90 1.99
CA ALA A 38 0.00 0.15 1.90
C ALA A 38 1.22 0.99 2.26
N LEU A 39 1.26 2.26 1.82
CA LEU A 39 2.33 3.20 2.15
C LEU A 39 2.37 3.53 3.64
N ASP A 40 1.21 3.75 4.25
CA ASP A 40 1.09 4.04 5.69
C ASP A 40 1.52 2.84 6.53
N GLU A 41 1.09 1.62 6.17
CA GLU A 41 1.54 0.39 6.83
C GLU A 41 3.06 0.25 6.74
N LEU A 42 3.61 0.43 5.54
CA LEU A 42 5.03 0.29 5.31
C LEU A 42 5.81 1.38 6.08
N ALA A 43 5.35 2.63 6.09
CA ALA A 43 5.93 3.69 6.91
C ALA A 43 5.92 3.35 8.41
N ASN A 44 4.82 2.81 8.93
CA ASN A 44 4.71 2.38 10.32
C ASN A 44 5.67 1.24 10.65
N GLN A 45 5.78 0.23 9.78
CA GLN A 45 6.72 -0.87 9.96
C GLN A 45 8.17 -0.38 9.91
N LEU A 46 8.48 0.57 9.01
CA LEU A 46 9.82 1.18 8.95
C LEU A 46 10.15 1.93 10.24
N GLU A 47 9.21 2.73 10.74
CA GLU A 47 9.40 3.48 11.98
C GLU A 47 9.65 2.52 13.15
N ARG A 48 8.84 1.45 13.28
CA ARG A 48 9.03 0.41 14.29
C ARG A 48 10.43 -0.23 14.20
N LEU A 49 10.84 -0.65 13.00
CA LEU A 49 12.13 -1.30 12.78
C LEU A 49 13.31 -0.36 13.02
N THR A 50 13.22 0.91 12.58
CA THR A 50 14.31 1.89 12.77
C THR A 50 14.53 2.30 14.23
N HIS A 51 13.57 2.01 15.10
CA HIS A 51 13.64 2.25 16.54
C HIS A 51 14.10 1.01 17.35
N LEU A 52 14.15 -0.18 16.75
CA LEU A 52 14.60 -1.40 17.41
C LEU A 52 16.13 -1.44 17.59
N PRO A 53 16.65 -2.08 18.64
CA PRO A 53 18.08 -2.36 18.78
C PRO A 53 18.57 -3.27 17.65
N ALA A 54 19.82 -3.08 17.20
CA ALA A 54 20.41 -3.86 16.11
C ALA A 54 20.41 -5.38 16.37
N ALA A 55 20.48 -5.80 17.64
CA ALA A 55 20.44 -7.22 18.04
C ALA A 55 19.07 -7.88 17.84
N GLU A 56 17.98 -7.10 17.86
CA GLU A 56 16.60 -7.61 17.77
C GLU A 56 16.05 -7.54 16.34
N LEU A 57 16.68 -6.74 15.47
CA LEU A 57 16.27 -6.54 14.07
C LEU A 57 16.12 -7.84 13.26
N PRO A 58 17.09 -8.79 13.26
CA PRO A 58 16.97 -9.99 12.42
C PRO A 58 15.75 -10.84 12.79
N GLY A 59 15.45 -10.95 14.09
CA GLY A 59 14.31 -11.75 14.57
C GLY A 59 12.96 -11.11 14.23
N GLU A 60 12.87 -9.78 14.24
CA GLU A 60 11.65 -9.07 13.86
C GLU A 60 11.40 -9.04 12.35
N ILE A 61 12.47 -9.02 11.55
CA ILE A 61 12.36 -9.11 10.09
C ILE A 61 11.77 -10.46 9.66
N GLU A 62 12.16 -11.56 10.30
CA GLU A 62 11.61 -12.90 9.99
C GLU A 62 10.13 -13.05 10.37
N ASN A 63 9.66 -12.29 11.37
CA ASN A 63 8.29 -12.34 11.87
C ASN A 63 7.41 -11.18 11.37
N LEU A 64 7.86 -10.48 10.33
CA LEU A 64 7.15 -9.31 9.82
C LEU A 64 5.80 -9.70 9.22
N THR A 65 4.71 -9.24 9.84
CA THR A 65 3.34 -9.45 9.35
C THR A 65 2.59 -8.14 9.24
N ALA A 66 1.76 -8.01 8.21
CA ALA A 66 0.88 -6.86 8.05
C ALA A 66 -0.12 -6.79 9.19
N SER A 67 -0.51 -5.58 9.58
CA SER A 67 -1.59 -5.38 10.53
C SER A 67 -2.91 -6.01 10.06
N ASP A 68 -3.76 -6.46 11.00
CA ASP A 68 -5.08 -7.04 10.71
C ASP A 68 -5.94 -6.15 9.80
N TRP A 69 -5.80 -4.84 9.98
CA TRP A 69 -6.50 -3.84 9.19
C TRP A 69 -6.12 -3.86 7.71
N VAL A 70 -4.84 -4.07 7.42
CA VAL A 70 -4.30 -4.18 6.07
C VAL A 70 -4.65 -5.53 5.48
N LEU A 71 -4.55 -6.62 6.24
CA LEU A 71 -4.93 -7.97 5.82
C LEU A 71 -6.41 -8.06 5.39
N GLN A 72 -7.31 -7.31 6.06
CA GLN A 72 -8.74 -7.28 5.72
C GLN A 72 -9.05 -6.49 4.44
N ARG A 73 -8.12 -5.67 3.95
CA ARG A 73 -8.36 -4.70 2.87
C ARG A 73 -7.52 -4.92 1.64
N LEU A 74 -6.27 -5.33 1.81
CA LEU A 74 -5.35 -5.64 0.73
C LEU A 74 -5.35 -7.15 0.48
N PRO A 75 -5.79 -7.60 -0.70
CA PRO A 75 -5.85 -9.02 -1.02
C PRO A 75 -4.44 -9.60 -1.18
N ALA A 76 -4.18 -10.72 -0.52
CA ALA A 76 -2.92 -11.47 -0.60
C ALA A 76 -1.67 -10.59 -0.37
N VAL A 77 -1.76 -9.70 0.63
CA VAL A 77 -0.63 -8.83 1.01
C VAL A 77 0.56 -9.64 1.50
N LYS A 78 1.75 -9.21 1.10
CA LYS A 78 3.04 -9.74 1.54
C LYS A 78 3.92 -8.58 1.97
N LEU A 79 4.63 -8.76 3.07
CA LEU A 79 5.62 -7.84 3.60
C LEU A 79 6.94 -8.57 3.67
N ASP A 80 7.98 -7.93 3.16
CA ASP A 80 9.34 -8.44 3.22
C ASP A 80 10.26 -7.31 3.71
N ALA A 81 11.31 -7.68 4.44
CA ALA A 81 12.33 -6.75 4.90
C ALA A 81 13.73 -7.34 4.72
N GLU A 82 14.70 -6.48 4.43
CA GLU A 82 16.08 -6.83 4.14
C GLU A 82 17.01 -5.78 4.78
N ILE A 83 18.06 -6.24 5.45
CA ILE A 83 19.15 -5.38 5.94
C ILE A 83 20.18 -5.25 4.82
N LEU A 84 20.48 -4.01 4.45
CA LEU A 84 21.49 -3.65 3.45
C LEU A 84 22.85 -3.42 4.12
N ASP A 85 23.93 -3.53 3.33
CA ASP A 85 25.33 -3.48 3.78
C ASP A 85 25.72 -2.26 4.64
N GLN A 86 25.00 -1.14 4.54
CA GLN A 86 25.25 0.10 5.29
C GLN A 86 24.37 0.26 6.53
N ASN A 87 23.90 -0.85 7.10
CA ASN A 87 22.92 -0.86 8.21
C ASN A 87 21.60 -0.17 7.84
N ALA A 88 21.29 -0.05 6.55
CA ALA A 88 20.01 0.49 6.08
C ALA A 88 18.99 -0.65 6.00
N ILE A 89 17.75 -0.38 6.36
CA ILE A 89 16.67 -1.37 6.34
C ILE A 89 15.80 -1.05 5.13
N ARG A 90 15.71 -1.99 4.18
CA ARG A 90 14.74 -1.95 3.10
C ARG A 90 13.53 -2.77 3.51
N ILE A 91 12.35 -2.21 3.36
CA ILE A 91 11.10 -2.96 3.51
C ILE A 91 10.27 -2.80 2.24
N SER A 92 9.53 -3.85 1.90
CA SER A 92 8.66 -3.89 0.74
C SER A 92 7.30 -4.49 1.05
N ILE A 93 6.27 -3.91 0.44
CA ILE A 93 4.89 -4.43 0.51
C ILE A 93 4.38 -4.68 -0.89
N ASP A 94 3.81 -5.87 -1.08
CA ASP A 94 3.17 -6.28 -2.31
C ASP A 94 1.75 -6.78 -2.03
N TRP A 95 0.83 -6.54 -2.97
CA TRP A 95 -0.54 -7.03 -2.87
C TRP A 95 -1.13 -7.20 -4.26
N LYS A 96 -2.14 -8.08 -4.36
CA LYS A 96 -2.76 -8.40 -5.65
C LYS A 96 -3.53 -7.18 -6.17
N ARG A 97 -3.08 -6.60 -7.27
CA ARG A 97 -3.71 -5.45 -7.93
C ARG A 97 -3.59 -5.50 -9.44
N THR A 98 -4.48 -4.80 -10.14
CA THR A 98 -4.52 -4.78 -11.61
C THR A 98 -3.23 -4.22 -12.19
N GLY A 99 -2.66 -4.94 -13.16
CA GLY A 99 -1.43 -4.53 -13.86
C GLY A 99 -0.14 -4.98 -13.17
N ASP A 100 -0.23 -5.71 -12.05
CA ASP A 100 0.90 -6.28 -11.30
C ASP A 100 2.12 -5.35 -11.20
N PRO A 101 1.93 -4.09 -10.71
CA PRO A 101 3.02 -3.14 -10.63
C PRO A 101 4.00 -3.56 -9.54
N ALA A 102 5.26 -3.14 -9.70
CA ALA A 102 6.33 -3.45 -8.75
C ALA A 102 5.94 -3.12 -7.29
N PRO A 103 6.38 -3.94 -6.31
CA PRO A 103 6.12 -3.72 -4.89
C PRO A 103 6.50 -2.30 -4.46
N LEU A 104 5.78 -1.75 -3.49
CA LEU A 104 6.20 -0.49 -2.87
C LEU A 104 7.36 -0.78 -1.94
N GLN A 105 8.36 0.10 -1.94
CA GLN A 105 9.57 -0.07 -1.14
C GLN A 105 9.89 1.25 -0.43
N LEU A 106 10.30 1.16 0.83
CA LEU A 106 10.98 2.25 1.52
C LEU A 106 12.29 1.74 2.11
N VAL A 107 13.23 2.66 2.26
CA VAL A 107 14.50 2.43 2.92
C VAL A 107 14.62 3.43 4.07
N GLY A 108 15.03 2.95 5.23
CA GLY A 108 15.27 3.76 6.41
C GLY A 108 16.60 3.40 7.07
N TRP A 109 17.10 4.33 7.88
CA TRP A 109 18.30 4.14 8.67
C TRP A 109 17.91 4.02 10.15
N PRO A 110 18.36 2.97 10.86
CA PRO A 110 18.07 2.80 12.27
C PRO A 110 18.74 3.92 13.08
N LYS A 111 18.00 4.51 14.01
CA LYS A 111 18.49 5.64 14.83
C LYS A 111 19.52 5.20 15.87
N ASN A 112 19.54 3.92 16.22
CA ASN A 112 20.43 3.32 17.22
C ASN A 112 21.60 2.54 16.61
N ALA A 113 21.98 2.84 15.36
CA ALA A 113 23.14 2.23 14.70
C ALA A 113 24.47 2.43 15.47
N ASP A 114 24.54 3.49 16.29
CA ASP A 114 25.77 3.94 16.97
C ASP A 114 25.75 3.71 18.50
N ALA A 115 24.78 2.98 19.04
CA ALA A 115 24.81 2.60 20.46
C ALA A 115 25.79 1.44 20.65
N GLU A 116 27.09 1.79 20.76
CA GLU A 116 28.13 0.86 21.22
C GLU A 116 27.66 0.13 22.50
N PRO A 117 27.92 -1.18 22.62
CA PRO A 117 27.72 -1.88 23.88
C PRO A 117 28.62 -1.22 24.91
N SER A 118 28.02 -0.59 25.92
CA SER A 118 28.74 -0.01 27.05
C SER A 118 29.32 -1.16 27.87
N GLU A 119 30.65 -1.36 27.80
CA GLU A 119 31.42 -2.09 28.82
C GLU A 119 31.67 -1.23 30.06
#